data_AF-A0A091PE96-F1
#
_entry.id   AF-A0A091PE96-F1
#
_cell.length_a   1.000
_cell.length_b   1.000
_cell.length_c   1.000
_cell.angle_alpha   90.00
_cell.angle_beta   90.00
_cell.angle_gamma   90.00
#
_symmetry.space_group_name_H-M   'P 1'
#
loop_
_entity.id
_entity.type
_entity.pdbx_description
1 polymer ?
#
loop_
_entity_poly.entity_id
_entity_poly.type
_entity_poly.pdbx_seq_one_letter_code
_entity_poly.pdbx_strand_id
1 'polypeptide(L)' 'QAMVACYPGNGTGYVRHVDNPNGDGRCITCIYYLNKNWDSKLHGGILRIFPEGKSYVADVEPIFDRLLFFWSDRRNPHE' A
#
# COMPACT_ATOMS: atom_id res chain seq x y z
N GLN A 1 3.64 4.54 -17.67
CA GLN A 1 3.98 5.76 -16.91
C GLN A 1 3.99 5.42 -15.43
N ALA A 2 4.80 6.10 -14.62
CA ALA A 2 4.86 5.87 -13.17
C ALA A 2 4.05 6.93 -12.41
N MET A 3 3.39 6.54 -11.32
CA MET A 3 2.78 7.45 -10.35
C MET A 3 3.80 7.72 -9.24
N VAL A 4 4.18 8.98 -9.06
CA VAL A 4 5.03 9.41 -7.94
C VAL A 4 4.14 10.11 -6.93
N ALA A 5 4.12 9.59 -5.69
CA ALA A 5 3.26 10.09 -4.63
C ALA A 5 4.08 10.65 -3.46
N CYS A 6 3.54 11.69 -2.83
CA CYS A 6 4.07 12.27 -1.59
C CYS A 6 2.90 12.47 -0.62
N TYR A 7 2.99 11.86 0.55
CA TYR A 7 2.07 12.09 1.66
C TYR A 7 2.77 13.03 2.64
N PRO A 8 2.32 14.29 2.81
CA PRO A 8 3.08 15.34 3.50
C PRO A 8 3.06 15.22 5.04
N GLY A 9 2.50 14.15 5.60
CA GLY A 9 2.32 13.98 7.05
C GLY A 9 0.98 14.55 7.54
N ASN A 10 0.92 15.02 8.78
CA ASN A 10 -0.30 15.60 9.39
C ASN A 10 -1.55 14.69 9.31
N GLY A 11 -1.34 13.38 9.45
CA GLY A 11 -2.44 12.40 9.39
C GLY A 11 -3.00 12.15 7.99
N THR A 12 -2.36 12.65 6.92
CA THR A 12 -2.75 12.26 5.57
C THR A 12 -2.53 10.76 5.36
N GLY A 13 -3.51 10.09 4.78
CA GLY A 13 -3.45 8.69 4.41
C GLY A 13 -4.47 8.39 3.33
N TYR A 14 -4.55 7.14 2.91
CA TYR A 14 -5.59 6.69 1.99
C TYR A 14 -6.60 5.84 2.76
N VAL A 15 -7.88 5.97 2.42
CA VAL A 15 -8.91 5.12 3.01
C VAL A 15 -8.84 3.72 2.40
N ARG A 16 -9.40 2.73 3.10
CA ARG A 16 -9.45 1.36 2.57
C ARG A 16 -10.12 1.31 1.21
N HIS A 17 -9.44 0.71 0.25
CA HIS A 17 -9.91 0.61 -1.12
C HIS A 17 -9.35 -0.65 -1.81
N VAL A 18 -9.83 -0.90 -3.02
CA VAL A 18 -9.30 -1.88 -3.96
C VAL A 18 -8.80 -1.08 -5.15
N ASP A 19 -7.60 -1.37 -5.64
CA ASP A 19 -7.04 -0.65 -6.78
C ASP A 19 -7.95 -0.79 -8.01
N ASN A 20 -8.26 -2.02 -8.41
CA ASN A 20 -9.09 -2.34 -9.56
C ASN A 20 -10.37 -3.11 -9.15
N PRO A 21 -11.41 -2.41 -8.69
CA PRO A 21 -12.64 -3.06 -8.22
C PRO A 21 -13.55 -3.55 -9.35
N ASN A 22 -13.40 -3.02 -10.56
CA ASN A 22 -14.37 -3.13 -11.66
C ASN A 22 -13.77 -3.62 -13.00
N GLY A 23 -12.50 -4.05 -13.04
CA GLY A 23 -11.88 -4.65 -14.22
C GLY A 23 -11.35 -3.65 -15.25
N ASP A 24 -10.67 -2.58 -14.82
CA ASP A 24 -10.07 -1.57 -15.70
C ASP A 24 -8.76 -2.00 -16.40
N GLY A 25 -8.40 -3.28 -16.29
CA GLY A 25 -7.19 -3.87 -16.88
C GLY A 25 -5.97 -3.93 -15.96
N ARG A 26 -5.97 -3.29 -14.78
CA ARG A 26 -4.85 -3.42 -13.83
C ARG A 26 -4.86 -4.77 -13.13
N CYS A 27 -3.75 -5.52 -13.21
CA CYS A 27 -3.64 -6.85 -12.61
C CYS A 27 -2.69 -6.91 -11.40
N ILE A 28 -1.56 -6.22 -11.50
CA ILE A 28 -0.52 -6.18 -10.46
C ILE A 28 -0.27 -4.73 -10.07
N THR A 29 -0.35 -4.45 -8.77
CA THR A 29 0.13 -3.22 -8.19
C THR A 29 1.58 -3.41 -7.78
N CYS A 30 2.44 -2.50 -8.18
CA CYS A 30 3.86 -2.48 -7.88
C CYS A 30 4.21 -1.15 -7.21
N ILE A 31 4.72 -1.20 -5.98
CA ILE A 31 5.08 -0.03 -5.20
C ILE A 31 6.57 -0.12 -4.85
N TYR A 32 7.28 0.99 -5.03
CA TYR A 32 8.68 1.12 -4.62
C TYR A 32 8.82 2.26 -3.61
N TYR A 33 9.25 1.95 -2.39
CA TYR A 33 9.31 2.89 -1.29
C TYR A 33 10.68 3.58 -1.17
N LEU A 34 10.66 4.85 -0.77
CA LEU A 34 11.84 5.74 -0.78
C LEU A 34 12.17 6.36 0.59
N ASN A 35 11.59 5.88 1.70
CA ASN A 35 11.73 6.51 3.00
C ASN A 35 12.91 5.94 3.81
N LYS A 36 14.05 6.65 3.82
CA LYS A 36 15.23 6.25 4.61
C LYS A 36 14.99 6.39 6.10
N ASN A 37 15.47 5.43 6.88
CA ASN A 37 15.39 5.43 8.35
C ASN A 37 13.96 5.64 8.89
N TRP A 38 12.96 5.08 8.19
CA TRP A 38 11.57 5.23 8.57
C TRP A 38 11.22 4.40 9.81
N ASP A 39 10.80 5.07 10.89
CA ASP A 39 10.18 4.43 12.05
C ASP A 39 8.64 4.51 11.95
N SER A 40 7.99 3.39 11.69
CA SER A 40 6.53 3.31 11.54
C SER A 40 5.76 3.59 12.84
N LYS A 41 6.38 3.40 14.01
CA LYS A 41 5.74 3.67 15.30
C LYS A 41 5.69 5.16 15.61
N LEU A 42 6.64 5.93 15.09
CA LEU A 42 6.70 7.38 15.24
C LEU A 42 5.98 8.11 14.10
N HIS A 43 6.19 7.66 12.86
CA HIS A 43 5.74 8.38 11.66
C HIS A 43 4.46 7.80 11.03
N GLY A 44 4.02 6.61 11.44
CA GLY A 44 2.90 5.92 10.80
C GLY A 44 3.22 5.49 9.37
N GLY A 45 2.27 5.70 8.45
CA GLY A 45 2.43 5.44 7.01
C GLY A 45 2.50 3.96 6.62
N ILE A 46 2.07 3.05 7.51
CA ILE A 46 2.01 1.62 7.24
C ILE A 46 0.96 1.36 6.16
N LEU A 47 1.35 0.63 5.10
CA LEU A 47 0.39 0.04 4.18
C LEU A 47 -0.19 -1.21 4.84
N ARG A 48 -1.50 -1.23 5.03
CA ARG A 48 -2.20 -2.37 5.63
C ARG A 48 -3.03 -3.08 4.58
N ILE A 49 -2.74 -4.35 4.34
CA ILE A 49 -3.42 -5.21 3.37
C ILE A 49 -4.33 -6.20 4.12
N PHE A 50 -5.55 -6.38 3.62
CA PHE A 50 -6.56 -7.30 4.12
C PHE A 50 -6.84 -8.40 3.10
N PRO A 51 -6.01 -9.45 3.00
CA PRO A 51 -6.17 -10.44 1.93
C PRO A 51 -7.52 -11.16 2.03
N GLU A 52 -8.22 -11.26 0.90
CA GLU A 52 -9.56 -11.85 0.85
C GLU A 52 -9.57 -13.31 1.37
N GLY A 53 -10.53 -13.61 2.23
CA GLY A 53 -10.69 -14.95 2.83
C GLY A 53 -9.57 -15.33 3.81
N LYS A 54 -8.71 -14.40 4.23
CA LYS A 54 -7.70 -14.63 5.26
C LYS A 54 -8.11 -13.97 6.58
N SER A 55 -7.76 -14.61 7.69
CA SER A 55 -8.00 -14.10 9.04
C SER A 55 -6.93 -13.12 9.51
N TYR A 56 -5.80 -13.05 8.80
CA TYR A 56 -4.70 -12.15 9.15
C TYR A 56 -4.75 -10.86 8.34
N VAL A 57 -4.11 -9.84 8.90
CA VAL A 57 -3.84 -8.55 8.26
C VAL A 57 -2.34 -8.43 8.07
N ALA A 58 -1.90 -7.95 6.91
CA ALA A 58 -0.49 -7.76 6.61
C ALA A 58 -0.14 -6.28 6.66
N ASP A 59 0.70 -5.90 7.63
CA ASP A 59 1.23 -4.55 7.77
C ASP A 59 2.61 -4.48 7.11
N VAL A 60 2.78 -3.54 6.16
CA VAL A 60 4.02 -3.35 5.41
C VAL A 60 4.55 -1.94 5.65
N GLU A 61 5.72 -1.87 6.28
CA GLU A 61 6.40 -0.59 6.49
C GLU A 61 6.96 -0.02 5.18
N PRO A 62 6.85 1.30 4.94
CA PRO A 62 7.27 1.92 3.69
C PRO A 62 8.78 2.26 3.69
N ILE A 63 9.63 1.30 4.08
CA ILE A 63 11.07 1.53 4.22
C ILE A 63 11.78 1.69 2.88
N PHE A 64 12.87 2.45 2.86
CA PHE A 64 13.70 2.70 1.67
C PHE A 64 14.12 1.41 0.96
N ASP A 65 14.09 1.45 -0.38
CA ASP A 65 14.53 0.39 -1.29
C ASP A 65 13.70 -0.91 -1.20
N ARG A 66 12.51 -0.83 -0.61
CA ARG A 66 11.53 -1.92 -0.64
C ARG A 66 10.68 -1.85 -1.90
N LEU A 67 10.70 -2.94 -2.66
CA LEU A 67 9.76 -3.20 -3.76
C LEU A 67 8.66 -4.16 -3.26
N LEU A 68 7.39 -3.80 -3.51
CA LEU A 68 6.21 -4.56 -3.11
C LEU A 68 5.35 -4.87 -4.34
N PHE A 69 4.80 -6.09 -4.39
CA PHE A 69 3.84 -6.52 -5.39
C PHE A 69 2.62 -7.15 -4.73
N PHE A 70 1.43 -6.85 -5.26
CA PHE A 70 0.19 -7.54 -4.91
C PHE A 70 -0.82 -7.46 -6.06
N TRP A 71 -1.85 -8.31 -6.04
CA TRP A 71 -2.91 -8.29 -7.05
C TRP A 71 -3.77 -7.04 -6.87
N SER A 72 -4.01 -6.30 -7.95
CA SER A 72 -4.78 -5.04 -7.91
C SER A 72 -6.28 -5.24 -7.70
N ASP A 73 -6.79 -6.46 -7.87
CA ASP A 73 -8.22 -6.74 -7.74
C ASP A 73 -8.66 -6.92 -6.27
N ARG A 74 -9.91 -7.39 -6.09
CA ARG A 74 -10.58 -7.53 -4.79
C ARG A 74 -9.91 -8.52 -3.84
N ARG A 75 -8.86 -9.22 -4.25
CA ARG A 75 -8.06 -10.08 -3.37
C ARG A 75 -7.26 -9.30 -2.33
N ASN A 76 -6.94 -8.01 -2.58
CA ASN A 76 -6.11 -7.20 -1.68
C ASN A 76 -6.70 -5.80 -1.40
N PRO A 77 -7.85 -5.67 -0.71
CA PRO A 77 -8.23 -4.41 -0.09
C PRO A 77 -7.10 -3.91 0.80
N HIS A 78 -6.79 -2.62 0.72
CA HIS A 78 -5.69 -2.03 1.49
C HIS A 78 -5.95 -0.56 1.82
N GLU A 79 -5.29 -0.08 2.87
CA GLU A 79 -5.31 1.30 3.38
C GLU A 79 -3.88 1.79 3.67
#